data_AF-A0A5C4TDD1-F1
#
_entry.id   AF-A0A5C4TDD1-F1
#
_cell.length_a   1.000
_cell.length_b   1.000
_cell.length_c   1.000
_cell.angle_alpha   90.00
_cell.angle_beta   90.00
_cell.angle_gamma   90.00
#
_symmetry.space_group_name_H-M   'P 1'
#
loop_
_entity.id
_entity.type
_entity.pdbx_description
1 polymer ?
#
loop_
_entity_poly.entity_id
_entity_poly.type
_entity_poly.pdbx_seq_one_letter_code
_entity_poly.pdbx_strand_id
1 'polypeptide(L)'
;MPDMDQLIQKPIRGKRHMHLENEKKAVTVTNSDITGSSFKNVRAEQLAFKCCNLGGMKMNDVNLTGMSISDANMSELDIDGAQWGGAHFRYIGYSDKDGPESEHPKRAPVQFTHCTFKQGTLTECDFTNATLDNCNITGLVINGVSIENLFKQFAELNKKVAD
;
A
#
# COMPACT_ATOMS: atom_id res chain seq x y z
N MET A 1 -8.84 43.63 -6.24
CA MET A 1 -8.71 42.23 -6.70
C MET A 1 -9.63 41.40 -5.81
N PRO A 2 -10.63 40.67 -6.35
CA PRO A 2 -11.48 39.82 -5.54
C PRO A 2 -10.75 38.52 -5.20
N ASP A 3 -11.06 38.02 -4.00
CA ASP A 3 -10.52 36.87 -3.31
C ASP A 3 -10.67 35.55 -4.12
N MET A 4 -9.60 34.76 -4.21
CA MET A 4 -9.55 33.50 -4.98
C MET A 4 -10.26 32.34 -4.30
N ASP A 5 -10.77 32.52 -3.07
CA ASP A 5 -11.45 31.48 -2.28
C ASP A 5 -12.96 31.31 -2.58
N GLN A 6 -13.49 31.98 -3.62
CA GLN A 6 -14.90 31.81 -4.04
C GLN A 6 -15.12 30.81 -5.20
N LEU A 7 -14.17 29.90 -5.47
CA LEU A 7 -14.37 28.79 -6.40
C LEU A 7 -14.96 27.54 -5.71
N ILE A 8 -15.98 27.73 -4.86
CA ILE A 8 -16.88 26.64 -4.48
C ILE A 8 -17.90 26.49 -5.62
N GLN A 9 -17.56 25.56 -6.52
CA GLN A 9 -18.42 24.75 -7.37
C GLN A 9 -19.84 25.30 -7.61
N LYS A 10 -20.07 25.89 -8.78
CA LYS A 10 -21.42 26.04 -9.33
C LYS A 10 -22.12 24.67 -9.34
N PRO A 11 -23.35 24.55 -8.83
CA PRO A 11 -24.03 23.27 -8.75
C PRO A 11 -24.29 22.73 -10.15
N ILE A 12 -23.82 21.51 -10.41
CA ILE A 12 -24.21 20.73 -11.58
C ILE A 12 -25.71 20.46 -11.43
N ARG A 13 -26.54 21.15 -12.21
CA ARG A 13 -27.97 20.86 -12.34
C ARG A 13 -28.13 19.38 -12.76
N GLY A 14 -28.52 18.51 -11.83
CA GLY A 14 -28.97 17.15 -12.19
C GLY A 14 -28.77 16.01 -11.19
N LYS A 15 -27.95 16.14 -10.14
CA LYS A 15 -27.86 15.12 -9.08
C LYS A 15 -27.98 15.78 -7.71
N ARG A 16 -29.03 15.43 -6.95
CA ARG A 16 -29.15 15.82 -5.54
C ARG A 16 -28.16 14.98 -4.75
N HIS A 17 -27.05 15.57 -4.32
CA HIS A 17 -26.12 14.93 -3.39
C HIS A 17 -26.78 14.86 -2.00
N MET A 18 -26.55 13.77 -1.27
CA MET A 18 -26.84 13.74 0.17
C MET A 18 -25.83 14.64 0.87
N HIS A 19 -26.29 15.65 1.61
CA HIS A 19 -25.45 16.58 2.36
C HIS A 19 -25.56 16.28 3.85
N LEU A 20 -24.42 15.92 4.46
CA LEU A 20 -24.30 15.69 5.90
C LEU A 20 -23.27 16.67 6.45
N GLU A 21 -23.69 17.49 7.41
CA GLU A 21 -22.85 18.53 7.99
C GLU A 21 -23.06 18.56 9.51
N ASN A 22 -21.94 18.54 10.26
CA ASN A 22 -21.92 18.47 11.72
C ASN A 22 -22.75 17.31 12.32
N GLU A 23 -23.01 16.26 11.52
CA GLU A 23 -23.72 15.07 11.97
C GLU A 23 -22.81 14.23 12.87
N LYS A 24 -23.38 13.75 13.97
CA LYS A 24 -22.71 12.92 14.98
C LYS A 24 -23.31 11.52 15.09
N LYS A 25 -24.45 11.28 14.44
CA LYS A 25 -25.08 9.97 14.34
C LYS A 25 -24.29 9.08 13.40
N ALA A 26 -24.34 7.78 13.67
CA ALA A 26 -23.82 6.78 12.76
C ALA A 26 -24.55 6.86 11.41
N VAL A 27 -23.78 6.74 10.33
CA VAL A 27 -24.30 6.68 8.97
C VAL A 27 -24.23 5.23 8.50
N THR A 28 -25.34 4.69 8.03
CA THR A 28 -25.41 3.36 7.41
C THR A 28 -25.76 3.51 5.94
N VAL A 29 -24.92 2.97 5.08
CA VAL A 29 -25.10 2.97 3.62
C VAL A 29 -25.20 1.52 3.16
N THR A 30 -26.31 1.15 2.54
CA THR A 30 -26.58 -0.23 2.12
C THR A 30 -27.10 -0.24 0.70
N ASN A 31 -26.58 -1.14 -0.16
CA ASN A 31 -26.99 -1.30 -1.56
C ASN A 31 -27.09 0.02 -2.34
N SER A 32 -26.14 0.93 -2.13
CA SER A 32 -26.16 2.29 -2.68
C SER A 32 -24.91 2.57 -3.50
N ASP A 33 -25.07 3.31 -4.60
CA ASP A 33 -23.94 3.87 -5.36
C ASP A 33 -23.57 5.25 -4.78
N ILE A 34 -22.41 5.28 -4.10
CA ILE A 34 -21.83 6.51 -3.55
C ILE A 34 -20.59 6.97 -4.34
N THR A 35 -20.44 6.52 -5.59
CA THR A 35 -19.31 6.89 -6.45
C THR A 35 -19.21 8.41 -6.59
N GLY A 36 -18.00 8.93 -6.40
CA GLY A 36 -17.73 10.38 -6.43
C GLY A 36 -18.13 11.13 -5.15
N SER A 37 -18.52 10.44 -4.08
CA SER A 37 -18.75 11.07 -2.77
C SER A 37 -17.45 11.60 -2.17
N SER A 38 -17.56 12.64 -1.33
CA SER A 38 -16.43 13.27 -0.66
C SER A 38 -16.61 13.21 0.85
N PHE A 39 -15.56 12.77 1.55
CA PHE A 39 -15.49 12.75 3.02
C PHE A 39 -14.33 13.64 3.43
N LYS A 40 -14.63 14.85 3.93
CA LYS A 40 -13.63 15.85 4.33
C LYS A 40 -13.79 16.15 5.81
N ASN A 41 -12.69 16.14 6.56
CA ASN A 41 -12.67 16.40 8.00
C ASN A 41 -13.66 15.51 8.79
N VAL A 42 -13.77 14.24 8.41
CA VAL A 42 -14.68 13.26 9.02
C VAL A 42 -13.89 12.40 10.00
N ARG A 43 -14.43 12.19 11.21
CA ARG A 43 -13.97 11.13 12.12
C ARG A 43 -14.67 9.82 11.73
N ALA A 44 -13.93 8.93 11.07
CA ALA A 44 -14.42 7.63 10.58
C ALA A 44 -13.79 6.43 11.33
N GLU A 45 -13.48 6.61 12.61
CA GLU A 45 -12.97 5.51 13.44
C GLU A 45 -13.99 4.37 13.50
N GLN A 46 -13.51 3.13 13.39
CA GLN A 46 -14.34 1.91 13.38
C GLN A 46 -15.31 1.80 12.17
N LEU A 47 -15.16 2.64 11.14
CA LEU A 47 -15.92 2.48 9.89
C LEU A 47 -15.54 1.16 9.21
N ALA A 48 -16.56 0.39 8.82
CA ALA A 48 -16.39 -0.88 8.13
C ALA A 48 -16.94 -0.80 6.70
N PHE A 49 -16.11 -1.22 5.74
CA PHE A 49 -16.53 -1.48 4.37
C PHE A 49 -16.61 -2.99 4.17
N LYS A 50 -17.81 -3.51 3.89
CA LYS A 50 -18.04 -4.94 3.65
C LYS A 50 -18.68 -5.12 2.29
N CYS A 51 -18.03 -5.92 1.43
CA CYS A 51 -18.48 -6.15 0.05
C CYS A 51 -18.64 -4.85 -0.76
N CYS A 52 -17.74 -3.89 -0.55
CA CYS A 52 -17.75 -2.60 -1.25
C CYS A 52 -16.69 -2.59 -2.37
N ASN A 53 -17.01 -1.94 -3.50
CA ASN A 53 -15.99 -1.55 -4.47
C ASN A 53 -15.41 -0.19 -4.06
N LEU A 54 -14.14 -0.18 -3.65
CA LEU A 54 -13.39 1.04 -3.27
C LEU A 54 -12.33 1.41 -4.34
N GLY A 55 -12.44 0.86 -5.54
CA GLY A 55 -11.51 1.14 -6.65
C GLY A 55 -11.45 2.64 -6.97
N GLY A 56 -10.23 3.17 -7.07
CA GLY A 56 -9.97 4.59 -7.32
C GLY A 56 -10.20 5.51 -6.11
N MET A 57 -10.48 4.97 -4.91
CA MET A 57 -10.55 5.77 -3.69
C MET A 57 -9.21 6.45 -3.42
N LYS A 58 -9.25 7.75 -3.08
CA LYS A 58 -8.08 8.52 -2.68
C LYS A 58 -8.17 8.87 -1.20
N MET A 59 -7.10 8.61 -0.47
CA MET A 59 -6.97 8.93 0.94
C MET A 59 -5.74 9.82 1.12
N ASN A 60 -5.96 11.13 1.31
CA ASN A 60 -4.89 12.10 1.54
C ASN A 60 -5.02 12.64 2.96
N ASP A 61 -3.90 12.79 3.66
CA ASP A 61 -3.84 13.32 5.04
C ASP A 61 -4.74 12.55 6.03
N VAL A 62 -4.74 11.22 5.91
CA VAL A 62 -5.55 10.32 6.76
C VAL A 62 -4.72 9.65 7.86
N ASN A 63 -5.34 9.36 9.00
CA ASN A 63 -4.80 8.44 9.99
C ASN A 63 -5.36 7.03 9.75
N LEU A 64 -4.51 6.11 9.33
CA LEU A 64 -4.84 4.69 9.10
C LEU A 64 -4.33 3.75 10.20
N THR A 65 -3.97 4.29 11.37
CA THR A 65 -3.49 3.49 12.51
C THR A 65 -4.52 2.44 12.89
N GLY A 66 -4.11 1.17 12.91
CA GLY A 66 -4.98 0.04 13.24
C GLY A 66 -5.95 -0.38 12.13
N MET A 67 -5.87 0.21 10.93
CA MET A 67 -6.66 -0.24 9.79
C MET A 67 -6.30 -1.69 9.45
N SER A 68 -7.32 -2.52 9.23
CA SER A 68 -7.17 -3.88 8.75
C SER A 68 -7.79 -4.00 7.36
N ILE A 69 -7.01 -4.54 6.42
CA ILE A 69 -7.47 -4.89 5.08
C ILE A 69 -7.27 -6.40 4.94
N SER A 70 -8.36 -7.12 4.67
CA SER A 70 -8.37 -8.56 4.41
C SER A 70 -9.26 -8.87 3.22
N ASP A 71 -8.96 -9.94 2.49
CA ASP A 71 -9.74 -10.41 1.33
C ASP A 71 -9.98 -9.31 0.28
N ALA A 72 -8.98 -8.45 0.06
CA ALA A 72 -9.07 -7.31 -0.83
C ALA A 72 -8.16 -7.48 -2.06
N ASN A 73 -8.65 -7.03 -3.21
CA ASN A 73 -7.79 -6.83 -4.36
C ASN A 73 -7.01 -5.51 -4.20
N MET A 74 -5.70 -5.62 -3.94
CA MET A 74 -4.78 -4.47 -3.79
C MET A 74 -3.96 -4.21 -5.06
N SER A 75 -4.39 -4.72 -6.21
CA SER A 75 -3.73 -4.43 -7.50
C SER A 75 -3.75 -2.93 -7.76
N GLU A 76 -2.62 -2.37 -8.21
CA GLU A 76 -2.45 -0.95 -8.49
C GLU A 76 -2.60 -0.02 -7.26
N LEU A 77 -2.54 -0.58 -6.05
CA LEU A 77 -2.47 0.25 -4.83
C LEU A 77 -1.15 1.02 -4.81
N ASP A 78 -1.26 2.34 -4.64
CA ASP A 78 -0.13 3.25 -4.48
C ASP A 78 -0.13 3.83 -3.06
N ILE A 79 1.01 3.74 -2.39
CA ILE A 79 1.23 4.27 -1.05
C ILE A 79 2.50 5.11 -1.10
N ASP A 80 2.32 6.42 -1.23
CA ASP A 80 3.41 7.40 -1.28
C ASP A 80 3.45 8.26 0.00
N GLY A 81 4.65 8.57 0.49
CA GLY A 81 4.86 9.43 1.65
C GLY A 81 4.32 8.90 2.99
N ALA A 82 3.93 7.63 3.09
CA ALA A 82 3.30 7.08 4.29
C ALA A 82 4.29 6.65 5.38
N GLN A 83 3.88 6.81 6.65
CA GLN A 83 4.56 6.21 7.79
C GLN A 83 4.02 4.79 8.02
N TRP A 84 4.88 3.79 7.89
CA TRP A 84 4.53 2.37 7.99
C TRP A 84 5.25 1.60 9.11
N GLY A 85 5.85 2.31 10.07
CA GLY A 85 6.50 1.67 11.22
C GLY A 85 5.49 0.80 12.00
N GLY A 86 5.80 -0.49 12.15
CA GLY A 86 4.90 -1.47 12.79
C GLY A 86 3.80 -2.04 11.87
N ALA A 87 3.79 -1.72 10.57
CA ALA A 87 2.86 -2.34 9.62
C ALA A 87 3.16 -3.83 9.42
N HIS A 88 2.12 -4.66 9.34
CA HIS A 88 2.23 -6.10 9.15
C HIS A 88 1.57 -6.50 7.82
N PHE A 89 2.37 -7.02 6.89
CA PHE A 89 1.92 -7.54 5.61
C PHE A 89 2.00 -9.06 5.64
N ARG A 90 0.86 -9.75 5.66
CA ARG A 90 0.78 -11.21 5.79
C ARG A 90 -0.14 -11.76 4.71
N TYR A 91 0.25 -12.89 4.13
CA TYR A 91 -0.52 -13.57 3.09
C TYR A 91 -0.85 -12.70 1.87
N ILE A 92 0.02 -11.72 1.56
CA ILE A 92 -0.10 -10.88 0.36
C ILE A 92 0.63 -11.54 -0.80
N GLY A 93 0.04 -11.50 -2.00
CA GLY A 93 0.65 -12.07 -3.21
C GLY A 93 0.49 -13.58 -3.34
N TYR A 94 -0.21 -14.25 -2.42
CA TYR A 94 -0.68 -15.61 -2.62
C TYR A 94 -1.78 -15.59 -3.69
N SER A 95 -1.42 -15.80 -4.96
CA SER A 95 -2.38 -16.32 -5.92
C SER A 95 -2.69 -17.75 -5.50
N ASP A 96 -3.98 -18.12 -5.47
CA ASP A 96 -4.35 -19.53 -5.29
C ASP A 96 -3.56 -20.38 -6.27
N LYS A 97 -2.74 -21.27 -5.72
CA LYS A 97 -1.86 -22.20 -6.46
C LYS A 97 -2.66 -23.09 -7.42
N ASP A 98 -3.96 -23.19 -7.17
CA ASP A 98 -4.95 -23.99 -7.89
C ASP A 98 -5.90 -23.13 -8.76
N GLY A 99 -5.72 -21.80 -8.77
CA GLY A 99 -6.40 -20.91 -9.71
C GLY A 99 -5.73 -20.99 -11.09
N PRO A 100 -6.47 -20.82 -12.20
CA PRO A 100 -5.86 -20.86 -13.52
C PRO A 100 -4.82 -19.74 -13.64
N GLU A 101 -3.53 -20.11 -13.69
CA GLU A 101 -2.40 -19.21 -14.01
C GLU A 101 -2.68 -18.34 -15.25
N SER A 102 -3.58 -18.79 -16.12
CA SER A 102 -3.93 -18.17 -17.39
C SER A 102 -4.79 -16.91 -17.33
N GLU A 103 -5.36 -16.52 -16.17
CA GLU A 103 -6.24 -15.35 -16.09
C GLU A 103 -5.66 -14.12 -15.38
N HIS A 104 -4.37 -14.14 -15.05
CA HIS A 104 -3.69 -12.96 -14.52
C HIS A 104 -2.89 -12.28 -15.64
N PRO A 105 -3.46 -11.31 -16.38
CA PRO A 105 -2.70 -10.52 -17.33
C PRO A 105 -1.49 -9.95 -16.61
N LYS A 106 -0.31 -9.97 -17.27
CA LYS A 106 1.00 -9.51 -16.76
C LYS A 106 0.85 -8.35 -15.77
N ARG A 107 0.72 -8.65 -14.47
CA ARG A 107 0.65 -7.62 -13.44
C ARG A 107 2.04 -7.05 -13.26
N ALA A 108 2.14 -5.75 -13.02
CA ALA A 108 3.40 -5.17 -12.60
C ALA A 108 3.86 -5.88 -11.31
N PRO A 109 5.16 -6.20 -11.17
CA PRO A 109 5.68 -6.73 -9.92
C PRO A 109 5.46 -5.72 -8.78
N VAL A 110 5.39 -6.22 -7.55
CA VAL A 110 5.39 -5.35 -6.36
C VAL A 110 6.73 -4.63 -6.30
N GLN A 111 6.71 -3.31 -6.11
CA GLN A 111 7.90 -2.47 -6.05
C GLN A 111 7.93 -1.69 -4.74
N PHE A 112 9.13 -1.60 -4.15
CA PHE A 112 9.42 -0.75 -3.01
C PHE A 112 10.57 0.18 -3.38
N THR A 113 10.23 1.44 -3.64
CA THR A 113 11.20 2.45 -4.08
C THR A 113 11.31 3.53 -3.02
N HIS A 114 12.54 3.88 -2.64
CA HIS A 114 12.82 4.84 -1.56
C HIS A 114 12.19 4.49 -0.20
N CYS A 115 11.90 3.22 0.04
CA CYS A 115 11.35 2.73 1.30
C CYS A 115 12.46 2.38 2.30
N THR A 116 12.15 2.44 3.60
CA THR A 116 13.04 1.97 4.66
C THR A 116 12.49 0.72 5.35
N PHE A 117 13.32 -0.32 5.42
CA PHE A 117 13.05 -1.57 6.14
C PHE A 117 13.99 -1.76 7.34
N LYS A 118 14.50 -0.67 7.92
CA LYS A 118 15.43 -0.75 9.06
C LYS A 118 14.79 -1.54 10.21
N GLN A 119 15.54 -2.53 10.72
CA GLN A 119 15.07 -3.45 11.77
C GLN A 119 13.83 -4.28 11.41
N GLY A 120 13.40 -4.27 10.14
CA GLY A 120 12.34 -5.11 9.63
C GLY A 120 12.78 -6.57 9.53
N THR A 121 11.82 -7.47 9.51
CA THR A 121 12.04 -8.90 9.31
C THR A 121 11.12 -9.39 8.20
N LEU A 122 11.68 -10.15 7.25
CA LEU A 122 10.96 -10.81 6.17
C LEU A 122 11.17 -12.32 6.36
N THR A 123 10.13 -13.00 6.83
CA THR A 123 10.17 -14.44 7.16
C THR A 123 9.23 -15.18 6.23
N GLU A 124 9.68 -16.32 5.69
CA GLU A 124 8.88 -17.16 4.79
C GLU A 124 8.38 -16.41 3.54
N CYS A 125 9.14 -15.42 3.07
CA CYS A 125 8.86 -14.70 1.84
C CYS A 125 9.56 -15.37 0.64
N ASP A 126 8.85 -15.41 -0.50
CA ASP A 126 9.46 -15.79 -1.77
C ASP A 126 10.14 -14.56 -2.41
N PHE A 127 11.45 -14.66 -2.60
CA PHE A 127 12.27 -13.64 -3.27
C PHE A 127 12.73 -14.10 -4.66
N THR A 128 12.09 -15.10 -5.26
CA THR A 128 12.40 -15.55 -6.61
C THR A 128 12.29 -14.38 -7.59
N ASN A 129 13.35 -14.15 -8.35
CA ASN A 129 13.49 -13.00 -9.28
C ASN A 129 13.43 -11.61 -8.61
N ALA A 130 13.58 -11.51 -7.28
CA ALA A 130 13.70 -10.22 -6.60
C ALA A 130 15.11 -9.63 -6.78
N THR A 131 15.16 -8.32 -6.94
CA THR A 131 16.41 -7.56 -7.10
C THR A 131 16.54 -6.52 -6.00
N LEU A 132 17.69 -6.47 -5.34
CA LEU A 132 18.10 -5.38 -4.47
C LEU A 132 19.11 -4.52 -5.22
N ASP A 133 18.63 -3.48 -5.91
CA ASP A 133 19.48 -2.53 -6.64
C ASP A 133 19.63 -1.23 -5.83
N ASN A 134 20.86 -0.71 -5.75
CA ASN A 134 21.18 0.54 -5.03
C ASN A 134 20.64 0.62 -3.59
N CYS A 135 20.52 -0.53 -2.92
CA CYS A 135 20.03 -0.62 -1.55
C CYS A 135 21.17 -0.58 -0.53
N ASN A 136 20.92 0.03 0.64
CA ASN A 136 21.81 -0.14 1.78
C ASN A 136 21.62 -1.53 2.39
N ILE A 137 22.60 -2.41 2.17
CA ILE A 137 22.63 -3.80 2.66
C ILE A 137 23.39 -3.98 3.97
N THR A 138 23.79 -2.90 4.65
CA THR A 138 24.53 -2.99 5.92
C THR A 138 23.69 -3.72 6.96
N GLY A 139 24.24 -4.79 7.53
CA GLY A 139 23.54 -5.64 8.49
C GLY A 139 22.49 -6.58 7.89
N LEU A 140 22.35 -6.66 6.56
CA LEU A 140 21.43 -7.61 5.92
C LEU A 140 21.88 -9.06 6.17
N VAL A 141 20.92 -9.87 6.63
CA VAL A 141 21.10 -11.30 6.87
C VAL A 141 20.07 -12.07 6.06
N ILE A 142 20.52 -13.03 5.25
CA ILE A 142 19.65 -13.93 4.47
C ILE A 142 19.92 -15.37 4.96
N ASN A 143 18.89 -16.04 5.49
CA ASN A 143 18.98 -17.40 6.00
C ASN A 143 20.16 -17.61 6.98
N GLY A 144 20.39 -16.63 7.86
CA GLY A 144 21.50 -16.65 8.83
C GLY A 144 22.86 -16.21 8.29
N VAL A 145 22.98 -15.92 6.99
CA VAL A 145 24.23 -15.47 6.35
C VAL A 145 24.28 -13.94 6.27
N SER A 146 25.32 -13.34 6.83
CA SER A 146 25.61 -11.91 6.63
C SER A 146 26.08 -11.65 5.20
N ILE A 147 25.31 -10.86 4.44
CA ILE A 147 25.61 -10.57 3.03
C ILE A 147 26.85 -9.68 2.89
N GLU A 148 27.09 -8.79 3.85
CA GLU A 148 28.32 -7.99 3.89
C GLU A 148 29.57 -8.86 4.02
N ASN A 149 29.54 -9.86 4.91
CA ASN A 149 30.67 -10.79 5.08
C ASN A 149 30.84 -11.70 3.87
N LEU A 150 29.74 -12.14 3.25
CA LEU A 150 29.78 -12.94 2.02
C LEU A 150 30.51 -12.19 0.88
N PHE A 151 30.20 -10.90 0.69
CA PHE A 151 30.90 -10.10 -0.32
C PHE A 151 32.38 -9.86 -0.02
N LYS A 152 32.76 -9.68 1.25
CA LYS A 152 34.18 -9.58 1.65
C LYS A 152 34.93 -10.86 1.30
N GLN A 153 34.37 -12.02 1.65
CA GLN A 153 34.97 -13.33 1.34
C GLN A 153 35.10 -13.57 -0.17
N PHE A 154 34.07 -13.21 -0.95
CA PHE A 154 34.11 -13.31 -2.41
C PHE A 154 35.21 -12.43 -3.01
N ALA A 155 35.35 -11.19 -2.52
CA ALA A 155 36.41 -10.28 -2.96
C ALA A 155 37.82 -10.81 -2.62
N GLU A 156 38.00 -11.42 -1.45
CA GLU A 156 39.27 -12.06 -1.06
C GLU A 156 39.60 -13.29 -1.91
N LEU A 157 38.61 -14.12 -2.23
CA LEU A 157 38.78 -15.28 -3.09
C LEU A 157 39.24 -14.86 -4.49
N ASN A 158 38.64 -13.82 -5.06
CA ASN A 158 38.99 -13.33 -6.39
C ASN A 158 40.41 -12.75 -6.45
N LYS A 159 40.93 -12.21 -5.34
CA LYS A 159 42.34 -11.78 -5.26
C LYS A 159 43.29 -12.98 -5.32
N LYS A 160 42.99 -14.06 -4.58
CA LYS A 160 43.83 -15.27 -4.53
C LYS A 160 43.89 -16.04 -5.84
N VAL A 161 42.87 -15.92 -6.71
CA VAL A 161 42.84 -16.59 -8.03
C VAL A 161 43.53 -15.75 -9.11
N ALA A 162 43.76 -14.46 -8.85
CA ALA A 162 44.44 -13.55 -9.76
C ALA A 162 45.98 -13.52 -9.60
N ASP A 163 46.51 -14.12 -8.52
CA ASP A 163 47.94 -14.32 -8.24
C ASP A 163 48.38 -15.74 -8.61
#